data_AF-A0A318UEV6-F1
#
_entry.id   AF-A0A318UEV6-F1
#
_cell.length_a   1.000
_cell.length_b   1.000
_cell.length_c   1.000
_cell.angle_alpha   90.00
_cell.angle_beta   90.00
_cell.angle_gamma   90.00
#
_symmetry.space_group_name_H-M   'P 1'
#
loop_
_entity.id
_entity.type
_entity.pdbx_description
1 polymer ?
#
loop_
_entity_poly.entity_id
_entity_poly.type
_entity_poly.pdbx_seq_one_letter_code
_entity_poly.pdbx_strand_id
1 'polypeptide(L)'
;MLKKISASYTLVLVGLIVLLGSCKKEYENIQDTDDAKLQQFISANKLNVGPKDDSGFYYSITNAGTGDLYKTTDSVLYNISLKSLSSSNVYYSSPATANLGTYVGYTNSFTYPIVQVIGTSVTTNYGGLSIPAIRTVLQLLKPGGSARILLPSYLAFGRNGNTTLNVPSNELIDLTITTFPEKKQADLDDRLIKAFIAAKGITGAVKRASGTYYVITDPGSGSDVINDGTTINANYTGRLIDGTVFDGKSDGSFSSPLGSLVFAWREIVPLIQKGGKVRIIAPSAQAYGTTARPTTVAGGVSIPANSILDFDLQLIGVTN
;
A
#
# COMPACT_ATOMS: atom_id res chain seq x y z
N MET A 1 71.14 -50.44 -3.65
CA MET A 1 71.25 -49.12 -2.98
C MET A 1 69.86 -48.62 -2.63
N LEU A 2 69.37 -48.88 -1.41
CA LEU A 2 68.15 -48.25 -0.88
C LEU A 2 68.57 -47.37 0.30
N LYS A 3 68.45 -46.04 0.16
CA LYS A 3 68.70 -45.08 1.23
C LYS A 3 67.56 -45.14 2.24
N LYS A 4 67.90 -45.36 3.51
CA LYS A 4 66.99 -45.26 4.67
C LYS A 4 66.40 -43.85 4.71
N ILE A 5 65.10 -43.72 4.46
CA ILE A 5 64.34 -42.50 4.73
C ILE A 5 64.16 -42.42 6.26
N SER A 6 64.65 -41.36 6.88
CA SER A 6 64.58 -41.19 8.33
C SER A 6 63.14 -40.92 8.78
N ALA A 7 62.75 -41.55 9.89
CA ALA A 7 61.42 -41.46 10.49
C ALA A 7 60.95 -40.03 10.80
N SER A 8 61.88 -39.06 10.84
CA SER A 8 61.60 -37.64 11.04
C SER A 8 60.86 -37.00 9.85
N TYR A 9 61.06 -37.45 8.61
CA TYR A 9 60.35 -36.89 7.46
C TYR A 9 58.91 -37.40 7.33
N THR A 10 58.63 -38.62 7.79
CA THR A 10 57.28 -39.19 7.78
C THR A 10 56.35 -38.50 8.79
N LEU A 11 56.88 -38.10 9.95
CA LEU A 11 56.14 -37.32 10.95
C LEU A 11 55.83 -35.89 10.50
N VAL A 12 56.74 -35.24 9.78
CA VAL A 12 56.51 -33.89 9.22
C VAL A 12 55.47 -33.95 8.08
N LEU A 13 55.50 -34.99 7.24
CA LEU A 13 54.54 -35.13 6.13
C LEU A 13 53.12 -35.47 6.63
N VAL A 14 52.99 -36.27 7.70
CA VAL A 14 51.68 -36.57 8.32
C VAL A 14 51.17 -35.36 9.13
N GLY A 15 52.05 -34.60 9.80
CA GLY A 15 51.68 -33.37 10.49
C GLY A 15 51.20 -32.25 9.55
N LEU A 16 51.77 -32.14 8.35
CA LEU A 16 51.35 -31.16 7.34
C LEU A 16 49.99 -31.51 6.70
N ILE A 17 49.64 -32.80 6.63
CA ILE A 17 48.34 -33.26 6.09
C ILE A 17 47.20 -33.04 7.11
N VAL A 18 47.48 -33.10 8.42
CA VAL A 18 46.49 -32.78 9.48
C VAL A 18 46.20 -31.28 9.55
N LEU A 19 47.17 -30.40 9.23
CA LEU A 19 46.95 -28.94 9.15
C LEU A 19 46.19 -28.48 7.90
N LEU A 20 46.03 -29.35 6.90
CA LEU A 20 45.18 -29.14 5.73
C LEU A 20 43.86 -29.92 5.81
N GLY A 21 43.63 -30.59 6.94
CA GLY A 21 42.39 -31.30 7.27
C GLY A 21 41.26 -30.33 7.55
N SER A 22 40.61 -29.86 6.47
CA SER A 22 39.20 -29.48 6.48
C SER A 22 38.83 -28.39 7.50
N CYS A 23 39.16 -27.14 7.19
CA CYS A 23 38.24 -26.05 7.52
C CYS A 23 36.94 -26.31 6.75
N LYS A 24 36.06 -27.19 7.24
CA LYS A 24 34.66 -27.08 6.88
C LYS A 24 34.27 -25.68 7.33
N LYS A 25 34.08 -24.77 6.37
CA LYS A 25 33.30 -23.57 6.67
C LYS A 25 31.91 -24.08 7.00
N GLU A 26 31.64 -24.28 8.28
CA GLU A 26 30.27 -24.33 8.78
C GLU A 26 29.71 -22.94 8.53
N TYR A 27 29.07 -22.78 7.38
CA TYR A 27 28.27 -21.62 7.12
C TYR A 27 27.10 -21.70 8.08
N GLU A 28 27.04 -20.76 9.02
CA GLU A 28 25.90 -20.62 9.93
C GLU A 28 24.62 -20.58 9.09
N ASN A 29 23.66 -21.44 9.42
CA ASN A 29 22.40 -21.50 8.69
C ASN A 29 21.67 -20.16 8.86
N ILE A 30 21.25 -19.55 7.75
CA ILE A 30 20.56 -18.25 7.79
C ILE A 30 19.32 -18.28 8.69
N GLN A 31 18.66 -19.43 8.82
CA GLN A 31 17.53 -19.60 9.72
C GLN A 31 17.94 -19.43 11.18
N ASP A 32 19.03 -20.08 11.59
CA ASP A 32 19.56 -19.99 12.95
C ASP A 32 20.08 -18.57 13.25
N THR A 33 20.77 -17.96 12.28
CA THR A 33 21.24 -16.57 12.39
C THR A 33 20.07 -15.58 12.53
N ASP A 34 19.02 -15.71 11.70
CA ASP A 34 17.85 -14.85 11.76
C ASP A 34 17.07 -15.04 13.06
N ASP A 35 16.90 -16.29 13.50
CA ASP A 35 16.23 -16.63 14.75
C ASP A 35 16.96 -16.02 15.96
N ALA A 36 18.29 -16.15 16.00
CA ALA A 36 19.12 -15.59 17.07
C ALA A 36 18.99 -14.06 17.12
N LYS A 37 19.04 -13.38 15.96
CA LYS A 37 18.87 -11.93 15.87
C LYS A 37 17.47 -11.47 16.27
N LEU A 38 16.42 -12.20 15.87
CA LEU A 38 15.04 -11.91 16.29
C LEU A 38 14.89 -12.02 17.80
N GLN A 39 15.42 -13.10 18.40
CA GLN A 39 15.39 -13.31 19.85
C GLN A 39 16.18 -12.24 20.61
N GLN A 40 17.34 -11.85 20.08
CA GLN A 40 18.12 -10.74 20.63
C GLN A 40 17.32 -9.44 20.57
N PHE A 41 16.67 -9.14 19.44
CA PHE A 41 15.86 -7.93 19.28
C PHE A 41 14.66 -7.92 20.23
N ILE A 42 13.94 -9.04 20.35
CA ILE A 42 12.81 -9.21 21.28
C ILE A 42 13.26 -8.93 22.71
N SER A 43 14.37 -9.55 23.13
CA SER A 43 14.92 -9.42 24.48
C SER A 43 15.41 -8.00 24.77
N ALA A 44 16.18 -7.40 23.85
CA ALA A 44 16.72 -6.05 23.99
C ALA A 44 15.62 -4.98 24.08
N ASN A 45 14.53 -5.17 23.35
CA ASN A 45 13.40 -4.24 23.32
C ASN A 45 12.27 -4.63 24.29
N LYS A 46 12.42 -5.71 25.06
CA LYS A 46 11.44 -6.23 26.01
C LYS A 46 10.06 -6.42 25.38
N LEU A 47 10.03 -6.94 24.15
CA LEU A 47 8.78 -7.09 23.40
C LEU A 47 7.99 -8.26 23.97
N ASN A 48 6.70 -8.02 24.20
CA ASN A 48 5.75 -9.08 24.53
C ASN A 48 5.22 -9.70 23.23
N VAL A 49 5.91 -10.72 22.74
CA VAL A 49 5.51 -11.50 21.55
C VAL A 49 5.06 -12.90 21.95
N GLY A 50 4.17 -13.48 21.15
CA GLY A 50 3.76 -14.87 21.31
C GLY A 50 4.92 -15.86 21.03
N PRO A 51 4.68 -17.18 21.20
CA PRO A 51 5.64 -18.19 20.78
C PRO A 51 5.93 -18.06 19.27
N LYS A 52 7.11 -18.54 18.87
CA LYS A 52 7.50 -18.62 17.47
C LYS A 52 6.47 -19.46 16.70
N ASP A 53 5.97 -18.94 15.59
CA ASP A 53 5.13 -19.70 14.67
C ASP A 53 5.96 -20.81 14.00
N ASP A 54 5.32 -21.94 13.69
CA ASP A 54 5.95 -23.09 13.02
C ASP A 54 6.65 -22.70 11.71
N SER A 55 6.17 -21.63 11.04
CA SER A 55 6.76 -21.12 9.81
C SER A 55 8.05 -20.34 10.02
N GLY A 56 8.30 -19.78 11.21
CA GLY A 56 9.55 -19.07 11.50
C GLY A 56 9.42 -17.68 12.17
N PHE A 57 8.25 -17.07 12.18
CA PHE A 57 8.08 -15.66 12.59
C PHE A 57 7.55 -15.50 14.03
N TYR A 58 7.69 -14.30 14.59
CA TYR A 58 7.03 -13.91 15.85
C TYR A 58 5.96 -12.87 15.57
N TYR A 59 4.94 -12.80 16.41
CA TYR A 59 3.94 -11.74 16.31
C TYR A 59 3.44 -11.28 17.68
N SER A 60 2.83 -10.11 17.70
CA SER A 60 2.11 -9.56 18.84
C SER A 60 0.85 -8.86 18.36
N ILE A 61 -0.28 -9.15 19.00
CA ILE A 61 -1.52 -8.41 18.79
C ILE A 61 -1.41 -7.12 19.62
N THR A 62 -1.27 -5.98 18.95
CA THR A 62 -1.11 -4.68 19.61
C THR A 62 -2.46 -4.03 19.91
N ASN A 63 -3.47 -4.34 19.11
CA ASN A 63 -4.88 -4.04 19.35
C ASN A 63 -5.71 -5.18 18.79
N ALA A 64 -6.55 -5.82 19.60
CA ALA A 64 -7.36 -6.95 19.13
C ALA A 64 -8.47 -6.53 18.15
N GLY A 65 -8.92 -5.28 18.20
CA GLY A 65 -10.14 -4.84 17.51
C GLY A 65 -11.42 -5.34 18.20
N THR A 66 -12.56 -5.24 17.50
CA THR A 66 -13.88 -5.60 18.05
C THR A 66 -14.68 -6.48 17.10
N GLY A 67 -15.61 -7.26 17.66
CA GLY A 67 -16.41 -8.24 16.91
C GLY A 67 -15.75 -9.63 16.85
N ASP A 68 -16.09 -10.36 15.80
CA ASP A 68 -15.59 -11.72 15.57
C ASP A 68 -14.21 -11.71 14.89
N LEU A 69 -13.45 -12.78 15.12
CA LEU A 69 -12.22 -13.05 14.40
C LEU A 69 -12.50 -13.23 12.90
N TYR A 70 -11.55 -12.80 12.07
CA TYR A 70 -11.62 -12.98 10.63
C TYR A 70 -11.51 -14.45 10.21
N LYS A 71 -12.43 -14.89 9.35
CA LYS A 71 -12.37 -16.16 8.63
C LYS A 71 -11.72 -15.98 7.27
N THR A 72 -11.21 -17.05 6.67
CA THR A 72 -10.63 -17.01 5.31
C THR A 72 -11.61 -16.53 4.24
N THR A 73 -12.92 -16.73 4.45
CA THR A 73 -13.99 -16.27 3.55
C THR A 73 -14.40 -14.82 3.77
N ASP A 74 -13.92 -14.17 4.84
CA ASP A 74 -14.31 -12.80 5.15
C ASP A 74 -13.51 -11.82 4.28
N SER A 75 -14.17 -10.74 3.86
CA SER A 75 -13.47 -9.57 3.32
C SER A 75 -12.79 -8.81 4.46
N VAL A 76 -11.57 -8.34 4.18
CA VAL A 76 -10.79 -7.52 5.11
C VAL A 76 -10.23 -6.32 4.37
N LEU A 77 -10.41 -5.15 4.96
CA LEU A 77 -9.73 -3.92 4.54
C LEU A 77 -8.59 -3.69 5.52
N TYR A 78 -7.37 -3.58 5.02
CA TYR A 78 -6.20 -3.45 5.87
C TYR A 78 -5.06 -2.70 5.19
N ASN A 79 -4.19 -2.15 6.03
CA ASN A 79 -2.95 -1.51 5.65
C ASN A 79 -1.78 -2.20 6.31
N ILE A 80 -0.62 -2.11 5.66
CA ILE A 80 0.64 -2.64 6.19
C ILE A 80 1.75 -1.60 6.13
N SER A 81 2.76 -1.80 6.97
CA SER A 81 4.04 -1.09 6.88
C SER A 81 5.17 -2.10 7.10
N LEU A 82 6.13 -2.13 6.19
CA LEU A 82 7.33 -2.96 6.23
C LEU A 82 8.51 -2.07 6.55
N LYS A 83 9.15 -2.33 7.69
CA LYS A 83 10.32 -1.60 8.16
C LYS A 83 11.49 -2.55 8.34
N SER A 84 12.69 -2.00 8.28
CA SER A 84 13.87 -2.66 8.79
C SER A 84 13.72 -2.93 10.28
N LEU A 85 14.09 -4.12 10.73
CA LEU A 85 14.21 -4.41 12.16
C LEU A 85 15.49 -3.78 12.75
N SER A 86 16.51 -3.61 11.91
CA SER A 86 17.86 -3.19 12.29
C SER A 86 18.10 -1.68 12.19
N SER A 87 17.22 -0.95 11.50
CA SER A 87 17.32 0.49 11.24
C SER A 87 15.96 1.17 11.21
N SER A 88 15.92 2.50 11.10
CA SER A 88 14.68 3.27 10.97
C SER A 88 14.07 3.25 9.56
N ASN A 89 14.65 2.48 8.62
CA ASN A 89 14.22 2.47 7.23
C ASN A 89 12.81 1.87 7.08
N VAL A 90 11.95 2.58 6.35
CA VAL A 90 10.64 2.09 5.93
C VAL A 90 10.75 1.70 4.46
N TYR A 91 10.59 0.41 4.16
CA TYR A 91 10.70 -0.11 2.80
C TYR A 91 9.41 0.01 2.03
N TYR A 92 8.28 -0.13 2.72
CA TYR A 92 6.96 0.02 2.12
C TYR A 92 5.92 0.39 3.18
N SER A 93 4.96 1.23 2.80
CA SER A 93 3.72 1.41 3.56
C SER A 93 2.57 1.53 2.57
N SER A 94 1.45 0.86 2.87
CA SER A 94 0.21 1.09 2.14
C SER A 94 -0.18 2.59 2.26
N PRO A 95 -0.69 3.22 1.19
CA PRO A 95 -1.12 4.61 1.28
C PRO A 95 -2.19 4.79 2.36
N ALA A 96 -2.10 5.85 3.16
CA ALA A 96 -3.05 6.13 4.24
C ALA A 96 -4.50 6.31 3.73
N THR A 97 -4.63 6.66 2.45
CA THR A 97 -5.86 6.97 1.72
C THR A 97 -6.38 5.79 0.89
N ALA A 98 -5.68 4.65 0.94
CA ALA A 98 -6.03 3.42 0.24
C ALA A 98 -5.96 2.23 1.21
N ASN A 99 -6.25 1.03 0.69
CA ASN A 99 -6.12 -0.22 1.43
C ASN A 99 -5.90 -1.41 0.49
N LEU A 100 -5.35 -2.50 1.03
CA LEU A 100 -5.05 -3.74 0.30
C LEU A 100 -6.27 -4.68 0.16
N GLY A 101 -7.48 -4.18 0.34
CA GLY A 101 -8.70 -4.94 0.58
C GLY A 101 -8.89 -6.17 -0.32
N THR A 102 -9.13 -7.32 0.31
CA THR A 102 -9.37 -8.61 -0.36
C THR A 102 -10.04 -9.59 0.62
N TYR A 103 -10.26 -10.85 0.24
CA TYR A 103 -10.61 -11.90 1.20
C TYR A 103 -9.37 -12.33 1.99
N VAL A 104 -9.53 -12.60 3.28
CA VAL A 104 -8.45 -13.06 4.18
C VAL A 104 -7.74 -14.29 3.59
N GLY A 105 -8.49 -15.19 2.94
CA GLY A 105 -7.95 -16.36 2.24
C GLY A 105 -7.02 -16.05 1.05
N TYR A 106 -6.83 -14.78 0.67
CA TYR A 106 -5.91 -14.35 -0.39
C TYR A 106 -4.80 -13.42 0.10
N THR A 107 -4.70 -13.15 1.41
CA THR A 107 -3.72 -12.18 1.96
C THR A 107 -2.31 -12.74 2.15
N ASN A 108 -1.97 -13.87 1.51
CA ASN A 108 -0.60 -14.40 1.55
C ASN A 108 0.36 -13.56 0.73
N SER A 109 -0.16 -12.73 -0.17
CA SER A 109 0.64 -11.88 -1.02
C SER A 109 -0.08 -10.55 -1.23
N PHE A 110 0.70 -9.51 -1.48
CA PHE A 110 0.18 -8.21 -1.90
C PHE A 110 1.04 -7.64 -3.02
N THR A 111 0.46 -6.70 -3.76
CA THR A 111 1.19 -5.93 -4.76
C THR A 111 1.55 -4.56 -4.21
N TYR A 112 2.68 -4.03 -4.67
CA TYR A 112 3.12 -2.68 -4.33
C TYR A 112 3.50 -1.91 -5.60
N PRO A 113 3.20 -0.61 -5.69
CA PRO A 113 3.57 0.19 -6.84
C PRO A 113 5.08 0.39 -6.89
N ILE A 114 5.63 0.33 -8.11
CA ILE A 114 7.00 0.65 -8.46
C ILE A 114 6.94 1.83 -9.41
N VAL A 115 7.28 3.02 -8.90
CA VAL A 115 7.31 4.24 -9.71
C VAL A 115 8.70 4.38 -10.31
N GLN A 116 8.78 4.39 -11.64
CA GLN A 116 10.01 4.61 -12.38
C GLN A 116 9.89 5.92 -13.17
N VAL A 117 10.87 6.81 -12.97
CA VAL A 117 10.97 8.08 -13.68
C VAL A 117 12.13 7.99 -14.66
N ILE A 118 11.85 8.15 -15.96
CA ILE A 118 12.85 8.19 -17.03
C ILE A 118 12.64 9.48 -17.82
N GLY A 119 13.53 10.47 -17.62
CA GLY A 119 13.34 11.80 -18.19
C GLY A 119 12.07 12.45 -17.64
N THR A 120 11.12 12.81 -18.53
CA THR A 120 9.81 13.37 -18.17
C THR A 120 8.71 12.30 -18.03
N SER A 121 9.00 11.05 -18.35
CA SER A 121 8.04 9.94 -18.30
C SER A 121 8.01 9.30 -16.92
N VAL A 122 6.81 9.15 -16.37
CA VAL A 122 6.55 8.41 -15.13
C VAL A 122 5.78 7.15 -15.46
N THR A 123 6.37 5.99 -15.21
CA THR A 123 5.72 4.68 -15.38
C THR A 123 5.51 4.06 -14.01
N THR A 124 4.32 3.47 -13.78
CA THR A 124 4.05 2.69 -12.57
C THR A 124 3.89 1.22 -12.94
N ASN A 125 4.84 0.41 -12.49
CA ASN A 125 4.75 -1.06 -12.50
C ASN A 125 4.28 -1.57 -11.13
N TYR A 126 4.01 -2.86 -11.01
CA TYR A 126 3.65 -3.48 -9.74
C TYR A 126 4.61 -4.62 -9.42
N GLY A 127 5.20 -4.58 -8.23
CA GLY A 127 5.89 -5.72 -7.63
C GLY A 127 4.90 -6.56 -6.84
N GLY A 128 5.20 -7.86 -6.68
CA GLY A 128 4.47 -8.76 -5.81
C GLY A 128 5.36 -9.22 -4.66
N LEU A 129 4.82 -9.28 -3.45
CA LEU A 129 5.50 -9.84 -2.29
C LEU A 129 4.62 -10.89 -1.63
N SER A 130 5.20 -12.07 -1.36
CA SER A 130 4.54 -13.18 -0.66
C SER A 130 5.01 -13.22 0.78
N ILE A 131 4.09 -12.95 1.71
CA ILE A 131 4.31 -13.04 3.16
C ILE A 131 3.12 -13.80 3.75
N PRO A 132 3.17 -15.15 3.82
CA PRO A 132 2.08 -15.98 4.35
C PRO A 132 1.67 -15.62 5.79
N ALA A 133 2.60 -15.09 6.59
CA ALA A 133 2.35 -14.63 7.95
C ALA A 133 1.21 -13.61 8.05
N ILE A 134 0.97 -12.81 6.99
CA ILE A 134 -0.12 -11.84 6.95
C ILE A 134 -1.48 -12.53 7.13
N ARG A 135 -1.74 -13.65 6.41
CA ARG A 135 -3.00 -14.41 6.57
C ARG A 135 -3.11 -15.02 7.96
N THR A 136 -2.03 -15.63 8.46
CA THR A 136 -2.04 -16.25 9.78
C THR A 136 -2.43 -15.24 10.84
N VAL A 137 -1.79 -14.07 10.84
CA VAL A 137 -2.04 -13.02 11.84
C VAL A 137 -3.39 -12.32 11.63
N LEU A 138 -3.86 -12.13 10.39
CA LEU A 138 -5.19 -11.56 10.15
C LEU A 138 -6.33 -12.40 10.74
N GLN A 139 -6.22 -13.74 10.73
CA GLN A 139 -7.21 -14.62 11.36
C GLN A 139 -7.23 -14.53 12.90
N LEU A 140 -6.21 -13.90 13.50
CA LEU A 140 -6.12 -13.61 14.94
C LEU A 140 -6.61 -12.20 15.28
N LEU A 141 -6.94 -11.40 14.27
CA LEU A 141 -7.47 -10.04 14.43
C LEU A 141 -8.98 -10.00 14.27
N LYS A 142 -9.57 -8.98 14.86
CA LYS A 142 -10.95 -8.55 14.66
C LYS A 142 -10.95 -7.22 13.91
N PRO A 143 -12.07 -6.81 13.29
CA PRO A 143 -12.19 -5.47 12.69
C PRO A 143 -11.69 -4.34 13.59
N GLY A 144 -10.85 -3.47 13.03
CA GLY A 144 -10.18 -2.38 13.75
C GLY A 144 -8.94 -2.80 14.55
N GLY A 145 -8.53 -4.07 14.47
CA GLY A 145 -7.35 -4.59 15.16
C GLY A 145 -6.04 -4.35 14.41
N SER A 146 -4.94 -4.40 15.15
CA SER A 146 -3.57 -4.24 14.67
C SER A 146 -2.64 -5.28 15.29
N ALA A 147 -1.63 -5.66 14.52
CA ALA A 147 -0.59 -6.58 14.96
C ALA A 147 0.78 -6.15 14.43
N ARG A 148 1.82 -6.58 15.13
CA ARG A 148 3.21 -6.48 14.70
C ARG A 148 3.74 -7.90 14.45
N ILE A 149 4.43 -8.10 13.34
CA ILE A 149 5.05 -9.35 12.92
C ILE A 149 6.54 -9.11 12.74
N LEU A 150 7.36 -9.90 13.43
CA LEU A 150 8.81 -9.89 13.26
C LEU A 150 9.17 -11.06 12.34
N LEU A 151 9.56 -10.72 11.12
CA LEU A 151 9.81 -11.67 10.05
C LEU A 151 11.30 -11.93 9.91
N PRO A 152 11.73 -13.21 9.91
CA PRO A 152 13.07 -13.55 9.47
C PRO A 152 13.21 -13.24 7.97
N SER A 153 14.45 -13.03 7.52
CA SER A 153 14.71 -12.58 6.16
C SER A 153 14.22 -13.60 5.14
N TYR A 154 14.36 -14.90 5.41
CA TYR A 154 13.92 -15.99 4.53
C TYR A 154 12.39 -16.09 4.35
N LEU A 155 11.59 -15.44 5.21
CA LEU A 155 10.13 -15.31 5.04
C LEU A 155 9.71 -13.96 4.41
N ALA A 156 10.68 -13.12 4.03
CA ALA A 156 10.45 -11.82 3.40
C ALA A 156 11.26 -11.69 2.10
N PHE A 157 12.44 -11.06 2.14
CA PHE A 157 13.24 -10.75 0.95
C PHE A 157 14.47 -11.65 0.76
N GLY A 158 14.79 -12.44 1.79
CA GLY A 158 15.86 -13.43 1.81
C GLY A 158 17.24 -12.89 1.47
N ARG A 159 18.11 -13.80 1.02
CA ARG A 159 19.51 -13.48 0.69
C ARG A 159 19.70 -12.48 -0.44
N ASN A 160 18.69 -12.24 -1.27
CA ASN A 160 18.80 -11.34 -2.40
C ASN A 160 18.36 -9.92 -2.05
N GLY A 161 17.63 -9.73 -0.94
CA GLY A 161 17.01 -8.44 -0.64
C GLY A 161 16.03 -8.03 -1.73
N ASN A 162 15.85 -6.72 -1.91
CA ASN A 162 15.01 -6.15 -2.96
C ASN A 162 15.56 -4.80 -3.37
N THR A 163 16.17 -4.72 -4.55
CA THR A 163 16.79 -3.48 -5.04
C THR A 163 15.77 -2.38 -5.32
N THR A 164 14.55 -2.71 -5.73
CA THR A 164 13.50 -1.72 -5.99
C THR A 164 13.02 -1.02 -4.72
N LEU A 165 12.90 -1.77 -3.63
CA LEU A 165 12.51 -1.24 -2.31
C LEU A 165 13.74 -0.86 -1.46
N ASN A 166 14.95 -0.96 -2.00
CA ASN A 166 16.22 -0.77 -1.28
C ASN A 166 16.35 -1.64 -0.01
N VAL A 167 15.82 -2.86 -0.06
CA VAL A 167 15.97 -3.84 1.03
C VAL A 167 17.31 -4.57 0.88
N PRO A 168 18.19 -4.53 1.89
CA PRO A 168 19.45 -5.27 1.87
C PRO A 168 19.27 -6.80 1.86
N SER A 169 20.35 -7.50 1.53
CA SER A 169 20.44 -8.95 1.68
C SER A 169 20.23 -9.37 3.13
N ASN A 170 19.41 -10.40 3.36
CA ASN A 170 19.13 -10.98 4.67
C ASN A 170 18.56 -9.98 5.69
N GLU A 171 17.83 -8.96 5.24
CA GLU A 171 17.19 -8.00 6.12
C GLU A 171 16.02 -8.64 6.88
N LEU A 172 16.01 -8.47 8.21
CA LEU A 172 14.89 -8.82 9.07
C LEU A 172 13.82 -7.71 8.98
N ILE A 173 12.56 -8.10 8.90
CA ILE A 173 11.46 -7.16 8.65
C ILE A 173 10.57 -7.02 9.89
N ASP A 174 10.33 -5.78 10.29
CA ASP A 174 9.27 -5.40 11.21
C ASP A 174 8.03 -5.00 10.41
N LEU A 175 7.06 -5.90 10.34
CA LEU A 175 5.82 -5.70 9.60
C LEU A 175 4.69 -5.34 10.57
N THR A 176 4.06 -4.19 10.36
CA THR A 176 2.83 -3.81 11.05
C THR A 176 1.63 -4.04 10.14
N ILE A 177 0.56 -4.66 10.67
CA ILE A 177 -0.75 -4.79 10.04
C ILE A 177 -1.76 -3.98 10.84
N THR A 178 -2.64 -3.25 10.16
CA THR A 178 -3.80 -2.59 10.78
C THR A 178 -5.02 -2.82 9.91
N THR A 179 -6.07 -3.39 10.48
CA THR A 179 -7.37 -3.60 9.83
C THR A 179 -8.29 -2.43 10.10
N PHE A 180 -9.18 -2.14 9.16
CA PHE A 180 -10.24 -1.17 9.38
C PHE A 180 -11.41 -1.80 10.15
N PRO A 181 -12.17 -1.01 10.95
CA PRO A 181 -13.42 -1.46 11.55
C PRO A 181 -14.49 -1.80 10.51
N GLU A 182 -14.46 -1.11 9.36
CA GLU A 182 -15.41 -1.33 8.27
C GLU A 182 -15.09 -2.59 7.46
N LYS A 183 -16.12 -3.38 7.18
CA LYS A 183 -16.00 -4.56 6.31
C LYS A 183 -16.26 -4.25 4.83
N LYS A 184 -16.89 -3.12 4.53
CA LYS A 184 -17.25 -2.70 3.17
C LYS A 184 -16.49 -1.43 2.79
N GLN A 185 -15.99 -1.40 1.56
CA GLN A 185 -15.24 -0.25 1.04
C GLN A 185 -16.08 1.05 1.08
N ALA A 186 -17.38 0.99 0.78
CA ALA A 186 -18.25 2.16 0.80
C ALA A 186 -18.38 2.79 2.21
N ASP A 187 -18.39 1.96 3.26
CA ASP A 187 -18.48 2.43 4.64
C ASP A 187 -17.15 3.06 5.08
N LEU A 188 -16.02 2.45 4.68
CA LEU A 188 -14.68 3.02 4.88
C LEU A 188 -14.57 4.36 4.18
N ASP A 189 -14.96 4.43 2.92
CA ASP A 189 -14.91 5.66 2.13
C ASP A 189 -15.76 6.75 2.76
N ASP A 190 -16.99 6.43 3.20
CA ASP A 190 -17.88 7.39 3.85
C ASP A 190 -17.27 7.97 5.13
N ARG A 191 -16.68 7.11 5.98
CA ARG A 191 -16.02 7.57 7.21
C ARG A 191 -14.83 8.48 6.89
N LEU A 192 -13.99 8.09 5.94
CA LEU A 192 -12.81 8.85 5.54
C LEU A 192 -13.19 10.19 4.88
N ILE A 193 -14.23 10.22 4.05
CA ILE A 193 -14.74 11.45 3.46
C ILE A 193 -15.30 12.39 4.53
N LYS A 194 -16.09 11.88 5.48
CA LYS A 194 -16.60 12.68 6.60
C LYS A 194 -15.46 13.27 7.44
N ALA A 195 -14.43 12.47 7.73
CA ALA A 195 -13.25 12.92 8.44
C ALA A 195 -12.50 14.00 7.65
N PHE A 196 -12.36 13.84 6.33
CA PHE A 196 -11.74 14.83 5.44
C PHE A 196 -12.54 16.14 5.40
N ILE A 197 -13.85 16.08 5.21
CA ILE A 197 -14.75 17.24 5.21
C ILE A 197 -14.60 18.04 6.51
N ALA A 198 -14.64 17.34 7.65
CA ALA A 198 -14.45 17.96 8.96
C ALA A 198 -13.05 18.58 9.11
N ALA A 199 -12.00 17.83 8.78
CA ALA A 199 -10.61 18.28 8.90
C ALA A 199 -10.27 19.48 7.99
N LYS A 200 -10.92 19.58 6.82
CA LYS A 200 -10.75 20.70 5.88
C LYS A 200 -11.73 21.85 6.12
N GLY A 201 -12.65 21.73 7.08
CA GLY A 201 -13.66 22.75 7.36
C GLY A 201 -14.62 22.99 6.19
N ILE A 202 -14.90 21.96 5.39
CA ILE A 202 -15.80 22.07 4.24
C ILE A 202 -17.23 22.16 4.74
N THR A 203 -17.88 23.30 4.49
CA THR A 203 -19.27 23.56 4.89
C THR A 203 -20.23 23.34 3.72
N GLY A 204 -21.49 23.01 4.02
CA GLY A 204 -22.53 22.83 3.00
C GLY A 204 -22.39 21.55 2.16
N ALA A 205 -21.57 20.58 2.59
CA ALA A 205 -21.43 19.31 1.89
C ALA A 205 -22.72 18.49 1.92
N VAL A 206 -23.19 18.09 0.73
CA VAL A 206 -24.37 17.24 0.56
C VAL A 206 -23.95 15.87 0.06
N LYS A 207 -24.45 14.81 0.70
CA LYS A 207 -24.21 13.42 0.30
C LYS A 207 -25.31 12.93 -0.65
N ARG A 208 -24.93 12.34 -1.78
CA ARG A 208 -25.82 11.62 -2.69
C ARG A 208 -26.00 10.16 -2.28
N ALA A 209 -27.05 9.52 -2.81
CA ALA A 209 -27.30 8.08 -2.57
C ALA A 209 -26.16 7.17 -3.06
N SER A 210 -25.42 7.60 -4.09
CA SER A 210 -24.21 6.95 -4.61
C SER A 210 -23.02 6.94 -3.62
N GLY A 211 -23.09 7.78 -2.58
CA GLY A 211 -22.00 8.07 -1.66
C GLY A 211 -21.17 9.31 -2.04
N THR A 212 -21.35 9.89 -3.22
CA THR A 212 -20.67 11.12 -3.64
C THR A 212 -21.05 12.29 -2.73
N TYR A 213 -20.07 13.03 -2.24
CA TYR A 213 -20.30 14.30 -1.56
C TYR A 213 -20.00 15.44 -2.51
N TYR A 214 -20.72 16.55 -2.40
CA TYR A 214 -20.45 17.73 -3.21
C TYR A 214 -20.80 19.04 -2.47
N VAL A 215 -20.20 20.13 -2.93
CA VAL A 215 -20.50 21.50 -2.52
C VAL A 215 -20.57 22.36 -3.77
N ILE A 216 -21.75 22.87 -4.10
CA ILE A 216 -21.90 23.90 -5.14
C ILE A 216 -21.53 25.24 -4.50
N THR A 217 -20.48 25.86 -5.02
CA THR A 217 -20.03 27.19 -4.57
C THR A 217 -20.57 28.30 -5.47
N ASP A 218 -20.91 27.96 -6.72
CA ASP A 218 -21.60 28.82 -7.66
C ASP A 218 -22.50 27.96 -8.55
N PRO A 219 -23.83 28.16 -8.59
CA PRO A 219 -24.70 27.39 -9.46
C PRO A 219 -24.49 27.69 -10.95
N GLY A 220 -23.84 28.80 -11.30
CA GLY A 220 -23.76 29.29 -12.68
C GLY A 220 -25.08 29.88 -13.18
N SER A 221 -25.18 30.09 -14.49
CA SER A 221 -26.40 30.59 -15.12
C SER A 221 -26.65 29.92 -16.48
N GLY A 222 -27.93 29.77 -16.82
CA GLY A 222 -28.36 29.07 -18.02
C GLY A 222 -29.52 28.12 -17.75
N SER A 223 -29.91 27.40 -18.80
CA SER A 223 -30.99 26.40 -18.76
C SER A 223 -30.62 25.17 -19.61
N ASP A 224 -29.33 24.89 -19.75
CA ASP A 224 -28.86 23.77 -20.54
C ASP A 224 -29.20 22.46 -19.83
N VAL A 225 -29.77 21.51 -20.57
CA VAL A 225 -29.95 20.14 -20.09
C VAL A 225 -28.65 19.39 -20.27
N ILE A 226 -27.91 19.21 -19.18
CA ILE A 226 -26.63 18.51 -19.18
C ILE A 226 -26.86 17.03 -18.83
N ASN A 227 -26.39 16.13 -19.70
CA ASN A 227 -26.52 14.68 -19.53
C ASN A 227 -25.26 13.97 -20.07
N ASP A 228 -25.25 12.63 -20.06
CA ASP A 228 -24.07 11.84 -20.47
C ASP A 228 -23.63 12.09 -21.94
N GLY A 229 -24.53 12.52 -22.83
CA GLY A 229 -24.22 12.88 -24.22
C GLY A 229 -23.63 14.29 -24.39
N THR A 230 -23.76 15.13 -23.37
CA THR A 230 -23.29 16.52 -23.39
C THR A 230 -21.76 16.58 -23.36
N THR A 231 -21.17 17.33 -24.28
CA THR A 231 -19.75 17.71 -24.21
C THR A 231 -19.60 18.92 -23.29
N ILE A 232 -18.75 18.80 -22.28
CA ILE A 232 -18.45 19.88 -21.33
C ILE A 232 -17.06 20.46 -21.59
N ASN A 233 -16.91 21.77 -21.39
CA ASN A 233 -15.62 22.43 -21.21
C ASN A 233 -15.45 22.80 -19.75
N ALA A 234 -14.31 22.50 -19.15
CA ALA A 234 -14.11 22.75 -17.72
C ALA A 234 -12.70 23.20 -17.36
N ASN A 235 -12.60 23.91 -16.24
CA ASN A 235 -11.37 23.95 -15.45
C ASN A 235 -11.54 23.00 -14.27
N TYR A 236 -10.50 22.26 -13.92
CA TYR A 236 -10.55 21.38 -12.76
C TYR A 236 -9.16 21.09 -12.16
N THR A 237 -9.19 20.64 -10.91
CA THR A 237 -8.02 20.03 -10.25
C THR A 237 -8.49 18.77 -9.51
N GLY A 238 -7.90 17.63 -9.85
CA GLY A 238 -8.14 16.35 -9.20
C GLY A 238 -7.04 16.02 -8.19
N ARG A 239 -7.42 15.65 -6.98
CA ARG A 239 -6.52 15.35 -5.86
C ARG A 239 -6.90 14.05 -5.17
N LEU A 240 -5.91 13.36 -4.63
CA LEU A 240 -6.14 12.38 -3.58
C LEU A 240 -6.60 13.12 -2.31
N ILE A 241 -7.29 12.43 -1.41
CA ILE A 241 -7.77 12.95 -0.11
C ILE A 241 -6.62 13.49 0.77
N ASP A 242 -5.37 13.04 0.57
CA ASP A 242 -4.20 13.60 1.25
C ASP A 242 -3.74 14.97 0.69
N GLY A 243 -4.31 15.40 -0.43
CA GLY A 243 -4.01 16.66 -1.12
C GLY A 243 -3.07 16.52 -2.31
N THR A 244 -2.50 15.34 -2.56
CA THR A 244 -1.66 15.06 -3.72
C THR A 244 -2.46 15.28 -5.01
N VAL A 245 -2.03 16.23 -5.83
CA VAL A 245 -2.62 16.49 -7.16
C VAL A 245 -2.18 15.40 -8.13
N PHE A 246 -3.12 14.79 -8.84
CA PHE A 246 -2.85 13.76 -9.86
C PHE A 246 -3.25 14.19 -11.27
N ASP A 247 -4.20 15.13 -11.41
CA ASP A 247 -4.64 15.67 -12.71
C ASP A 247 -5.19 17.09 -12.56
N GLY A 248 -5.21 17.86 -13.65
CA GLY A 248 -5.80 19.19 -13.68
C GLY A 248 -5.61 19.94 -14.98
N LYS A 249 -6.57 20.82 -15.27
CA LYS A 249 -6.55 21.76 -16.40
C LYS A 249 -7.15 23.09 -15.94
N SER A 250 -6.47 24.19 -16.19
CA SER A 250 -6.87 25.53 -15.71
C SER A 250 -6.98 26.58 -16.83
N ASP A 251 -6.66 26.22 -18.07
CA ASP A 251 -6.67 27.09 -19.24
C ASP A 251 -7.98 27.04 -20.04
N GLY A 252 -8.99 26.34 -19.53
CA GLY A 252 -10.29 26.13 -20.18
C GLY A 252 -10.26 25.15 -21.34
N SER A 253 -9.12 24.51 -21.61
CA SER A 253 -8.94 23.64 -22.79
C SER A 253 -9.52 22.23 -22.62
N PHE A 254 -9.82 21.80 -21.38
CA PHE A 254 -10.42 20.49 -21.17
C PHE A 254 -11.79 20.44 -21.83
N SER A 255 -11.98 19.43 -22.68
CA SER A 255 -13.23 19.15 -23.38
C SER A 255 -13.45 17.65 -23.42
N SER A 256 -14.62 17.19 -22.96
CA SER A 256 -14.97 15.77 -22.97
C SER A 256 -16.48 15.55 -22.92
N PRO A 257 -17.01 14.50 -23.57
CA PRO A 257 -18.37 14.03 -23.29
C PRO A 257 -18.49 13.63 -21.81
N LEU A 258 -19.51 14.12 -21.12
CA LEU A 258 -19.71 13.88 -19.69
C LEU A 258 -19.78 12.38 -19.38
N GLY A 259 -20.42 11.59 -20.23
CA GLY A 259 -20.56 10.14 -20.08
C GLY A 259 -19.24 9.37 -20.10
N SER A 260 -18.14 9.98 -20.58
CA SER A 260 -16.79 9.38 -20.60
C SER A 260 -16.01 9.63 -19.30
N LEU A 261 -16.56 10.41 -18.38
CA LEU A 261 -15.90 10.80 -17.12
C LEU A 261 -16.33 9.89 -15.97
N VAL A 262 -15.60 9.99 -14.84
CA VAL A 262 -15.92 9.21 -13.64
C VAL A 262 -17.37 9.48 -13.18
N PHE A 263 -18.02 8.48 -12.59
CA PHE A 263 -19.45 8.56 -12.26
C PHE A 263 -19.80 9.76 -11.39
N ALA A 264 -18.93 10.11 -10.43
CA ALA A 264 -19.15 11.28 -9.58
C ALA A 264 -19.27 12.60 -10.38
N TRP A 265 -18.58 12.76 -11.51
CA TRP A 265 -18.76 13.93 -12.37
C TRP A 265 -20.10 13.87 -13.10
N ARG A 266 -20.46 12.72 -13.65
CA ARG A 266 -21.74 12.48 -14.34
C ARG A 266 -22.94 12.76 -13.44
N GLU A 267 -22.82 12.45 -12.16
CA GLU A 267 -23.87 12.68 -11.17
C GLU A 267 -23.98 14.17 -10.76
N ILE A 268 -22.86 14.88 -10.64
CA ILE A 268 -22.83 16.19 -9.98
C ILE A 268 -22.79 17.36 -10.97
N VAL A 269 -22.10 17.24 -12.11
CA VAL A 269 -22.02 18.32 -13.11
C VAL A 269 -23.41 18.78 -13.61
N PRO A 270 -24.41 17.90 -13.81
CA PRO A 270 -25.76 18.35 -14.18
C PRO A 270 -26.49 19.23 -13.14
N LEU A 271 -25.95 19.34 -11.92
CA LEU A 271 -26.52 20.18 -10.86
C LEU A 271 -26.08 21.64 -10.94
N ILE A 272 -25.15 21.98 -11.83
CA ILE A 272 -24.69 23.34 -12.10
C ILE A 272 -24.95 23.72 -13.56
N GLN A 273 -24.85 25.01 -13.85
CA GLN A 273 -24.97 25.58 -15.19
C GLN A 273 -23.64 26.18 -15.64
N LYS A 274 -23.58 26.66 -16.88
CA LYS A 274 -22.39 27.34 -17.41
C LYS A 274 -21.93 28.44 -16.45
N GLY A 275 -20.62 28.50 -16.23
CA GLY A 275 -19.96 29.38 -15.26
C GLY A 275 -19.93 28.83 -13.83
N GLY A 276 -20.75 27.82 -13.52
CA GLY A 276 -20.90 27.25 -12.20
C GLY A 276 -19.65 26.54 -11.69
N LYS A 277 -19.56 26.43 -10.37
CA LYS A 277 -18.42 25.87 -9.62
C LYS A 277 -18.91 24.87 -8.59
N VAL A 278 -18.25 23.73 -8.55
CA VAL A 278 -18.58 22.65 -7.63
C VAL A 278 -17.32 21.95 -7.15
N ARG A 279 -17.30 21.60 -5.87
CA ARG A 279 -16.34 20.65 -5.32
C ARG A 279 -17.00 19.29 -5.19
N ILE A 280 -16.33 18.23 -5.65
CA ILE A 280 -16.83 16.86 -5.67
C ILE A 280 -15.85 15.99 -4.88
N ILE A 281 -16.34 15.29 -3.87
CA ILE A 281 -15.56 14.31 -3.12
C ILE A 281 -16.16 12.93 -3.42
N ALA A 282 -15.49 12.21 -4.31
CA ALA A 282 -15.93 10.97 -4.89
C ALA A 282 -15.41 9.77 -4.08
N PRO A 283 -16.28 8.92 -3.50
CA PRO A 283 -15.83 7.63 -2.97
C PRO A 283 -15.27 6.77 -4.09
N SER A 284 -14.41 5.82 -3.75
CA SER A 284 -13.60 5.07 -4.70
C SER A 284 -14.42 4.37 -5.78
N ALA A 285 -15.58 3.80 -5.42
CA ALA A 285 -16.49 3.14 -6.36
C ALA A 285 -17.10 4.09 -7.41
N GLN A 286 -17.25 5.38 -7.09
CA GLN A 286 -17.72 6.42 -8.02
C GLN A 286 -16.58 7.15 -8.75
N ALA A 287 -15.35 6.72 -8.49
CA ALA A 287 -14.12 7.17 -9.09
C ALA A 287 -13.52 6.04 -9.97
N TYR A 288 -12.36 5.50 -9.59
CA TYR A 288 -11.64 4.47 -10.36
C TYR A 288 -11.69 3.05 -9.74
N GLY A 289 -12.33 2.89 -8.58
CA GLY A 289 -12.59 1.59 -7.95
C GLY A 289 -11.34 0.83 -7.52
N THR A 290 -11.39 -0.49 -7.65
CA THR A 290 -10.36 -1.43 -7.17
C THR A 290 -9.12 -1.50 -8.06
N THR A 291 -9.06 -0.70 -9.13
CA THR A 291 -7.95 -0.69 -10.08
C THR A 291 -7.21 0.63 -9.99
N ALA A 292 -5.92 0.55 -9.69
CA ALA A 292 -5.06 1.72 -9.71
C ALA A 292 -4.97 2.31 -11.13
N ARG A 293 -4.82 3.63 -11.23
CA ARG A 293 -4.73 4.35 -12.51
C ARG A 293 -3.41 5.09 -12.63
N PRO A 294 -2.68 4.95 -13.75
CA PRO A 294 -1.48 5.75 -13.97
C PRO A 294 -1.85 7.23 -14.05
N THR A 295 -0.92 8.10 -13.63
CA THR A 295 -1.04 9.55 -13.82
C THR A 295 -0.92 9.91 -15.30
N THR A 296 -1.68 10.92 -15.73
CA THR A 296 -1.58 11.56 -17.06
C THR A 296 -0.72 12.83 -17.02
N VAL A 297 -0.37 13.32 -15.83
CA VAL A 297 0.43 14.54 -15.63
C VAL A 297 1.89 14.19 -15.40
N ALA A 298 2.79 14.91 -16.07
CA ALA A 298 4.23 14.83 -15.85
C ALA A 298 4.57 15.24 -14.41
N GLY A 299 5.18 14.35 -13.64
CA GLY A 299 5.42 14.55 -12.21
C GLY A 299 4.20 14.29 -11.30
N GLY A 300 3.06 13.86 -11.86
CA GLY A 300 1.90 13.42 -11.08
C GLY A 300 2.13 12.05 -10.43
N VAL A 301 1.25 11.69 -9.49
CA VAL A 301 1.30 10.41 -8.76
C VAL A 301 0.22 9.47 -9.29
N SER A 302 0.56 8.20 -9.50
CA SER A 302 -0.42 7.15 -9.82
C SER A 302 -1.53 7.12 -8.77
N ILE A 303 -2.79 7.00 -9.20
CA ILE A 303 -3.94 6.90 -8.31
C ILE A 303 -4.00 5.47 -7.78
N PRO A 304 -3.83 5.23 -6.47
CA PRO A 304 -3.94 3.89 -5.91
C PRO A 304 -5.35 3.30 -6.09
N ALA A 305 -5.45 1.97 -6.06
CA ALA A 305 -6.74 1.30 -5.96
C ALA A 305 -7.49 1.75 -4.70
N ASN A 306 -8.82 1.79 -4.76
CA ASN A 306 -9.72 2.20 -3.68
C ASN A 306 -9.48 3.63 -3.16
N SER A 307 -8.98 4.53 -4.02
CA SER A 307 -8.76 5.93 -3.64
C SER A 307 -10.05 6.75 -3.71
N ILE A 308 -10.32 7.51 -2.64
CA ILE A 308 -11.25 8.64 -2.67
C ILE A 308 -10.59 9.79 -3.44
N LEU A 309 -11.35 10.45 -4.30
CA LEU A 309 -10.87 11.60 -5.09
C LEU A 309 -11.60 12.88 -4.70
N ASP A 310 -10.86 13.98 -4.67
CA ASP A 310 -11.35 15.33 -4.42
C ASP A 310 -11.13 16.20 -5.65
N PHE A 311 -12.20 16.77 -6.18
CA PHE A 311 -12.17 17.61 -7.38
C PHE A 311 -12.70 19.00 -7.06
N ASP A 312 -11.96 20.03 -7.45
CA ASP A 312 -12.53 21.35 -7.70
C ASP A 312 -12.81 21.48 -9.20
N LEU A 313 -14.03 21.90 -9.58
CA LEU A 313 -14.46 22.01 -10.97
C LEU A 313 -15.16 23.34 -11.22
N GLN A 314 -14.86 23.97 -12.35
CA GLN A 314 -15.62 25.08 -12.93
C GLN A 314 -16.09 24.69 -14.33
N LEU A 315 -17.40 24.74 -14.57
CA LEU A 315 -17.99 24.48 -15.87
C LEU A 315 -17.87 25.73 -16.75
N ILE A 316 -17.07 25.67 -17.79
CA ILE A 316 -16.79 26.79 -18.71
C ILE A 316 -17.77 26.83 -19.87
N GLY A 317 -18.15 25.67 -20.38
CA GLY A 317 -18.99 25.56 -21.57
C GLY A 317 -19.71 24.21 -21.65
N VAL A 318 -20.77 24.20 -22.46
CA VAL A 318 -21.68 23.07 -22.65
C VAL A 318 -22.04 23.01 -24.14
N THR A 319 -21.98 21.83 -24.75
CA THR A 319 -22.42 21.55 -26.12
C THR A 319 -23.19 20.24 -26.15
N ASN A 320 -24.45 20.27 -26.57
CA ASN A 320 -25.35 19.11 -26.64
C ASN A 320 -25.41 18.49 -28.04
#